data_AF-A0A0C1HBH0-F1
#
_entry.id   AF-A0A0C1HBH0-F1
#
_cell.length_a   1.000
_cell.length_b   1.000
_cell.length_c   1.000
_cell.angle_alpha   90.00
_cell.angle_beta   90.00
_cell.angle_gamma   90.00
#
_symmetry.space_group_name_H-M   'P 1'
#
loop_
_entity.id
_entity.type
_entity.pdbx_description
1 polymer ?
#
loop_
_entity_poly.entity_id
_entity_poly.type
_entity_poly.pdbx_seq_one_letter_code
_entity_poly.pdbx_strand_id
1 'polypeptide(L)' 'PDLNPIETFWANFKKIVAANLSKFSTLAQTIDYSFLSIC' A
#
# COMPACT_ATOMS: atom_id res chain seq x y z
N PRO A 1 -5.65 8.28 15.50
CA PRO A 1 -5.34 7.86 16.88
C PRO A 1 -4.15 6.91 16.83
N ASP A 2 -2.96 7.39 17.22
CA ASP A 2 -1.65 6.74 17.07
C ASP A 2 -1.52 5.32 17.67
N LEU A 3 -2.47 4.89 18.49
CA LEU A 3 -2.46 3.57 19.13
C LEU A 3 -3.23 2.49 18.34
N ASN A 4 -3.84 2.83 17.21
CA ASN A 4 -4.53 1.83 16.40
C ASN A 4 -3.54 1.13 15.45
N PRO A 5 -3.31 -0.18 15.58
CA PRO A 5 -2.39 -0.92 14.71
C PRO A 5 -2.74 -0.81 13.21
N ILE A 6 -3.98 -0.46 12.88
CA ILE A 6 -4.39 -0.19 11.50
C ILE A 6 -3.67 1.03 10.89
N GLU A 7 -3.30 2.02 11.71
CA GLU A 7 -2.60 3.23 11.23
C GLU A 7 -1.19 2.87 10.76
N THR A 8 -0.51 1.98 11.50
CA THR A 8 0.79 1.42 11.10
C THR A 8 0.67 0.62 9.81
N PHE A 9 -0.39 -0.18 9.66
CA PHE A 9 -0.68 -0.88 8.41
C PHE A 9 -0.83 0.12 7.25
N TRP A 10 -1.67 1.15 7.39
CA TRP A 10 -1.88 2.15 6.35
C TRP A 10 -0.61 2.94 6.00
N ALA A 11 0.24 3.25 6.98
CA ALA A 11 1.51 3.91 6.75
C ALA A 11 2.46 3.03 5.91
N ASN A 12 2.56 1.74 6.21
CA ASN A 12 3.36 0.79 5.45
C ASN A 12 2.79 0.54 4.06
N PHE A 13 1.47 0.35 3.96
CA PHE A 13 0.78 0.14 2.70
C PHE A 13 0.97 1.32 1.73
N LYS A 14 0.81 2.56 2.21
CA LYS A 14 1.04 3.76 1.40
C LYS A 14 2.47 3.84 0.84
N LYS A 15 3.48 3.44 1.62
CA LYS A 15 4.89 3.39 1.16
C LYS A 15 5.06 2.37 0.02
N ILE A 16 4.46 1.18 0.15
CA ILE A 16 4.53 0.13 -0.86
C ILE A 16 3.81 0.55 -2.14
N VAL A 17 2.61 1.12 -2.02
CA VAL A 17 1.87 1.67 -3.18
C VAL A 17 2.71 2.71 -3.90
N ALA A 18 3.29 3.67 -3.17
CA ALA A 18 4.13 4.71 -3.77
C ALA A 18 5.35 4.15 -4.52
N ALA A 19 5.98 3.09 -3.99
CA ALA A 19 7.12 2.42 -4.63
C ALA A 19 6.76 1.65 -5.91
N ASN A 20 5.47 1.34 -6.12
CA ASN A 20 5.00 0.54 -7.25
C ASN A 20 4.15 1.34 -8.26
N LEU A 21 3.86 2.61 -8.00
CA LEU A 21 3.04 3.46 -8.87
C LEU A 21 3.53 3.52 -10.33
N SER A 22 4.84 3.50 -10.54
CA SER A 22 5.43 3.54 -11.89
C SER A 22 5.39 2.21 -12.63
N LYS A 23 5.05 1.11 -11.95
CA LYS A 23 5.04 -0.24 -12.53
C LYS A 23 3.72 -0.62 -13.18
N PHE A 24 2.65 0.12 -12.87
CA PHE A 24 1.30 -0.19 -13.34
C PHE A 24 0.64 1.01 -14.00
N SER A 25 -0.24 0.73 -14.96
CA SER A 25 -0.96 1.77 -15.70
C SER A 25 -2.09 2.41 -14.90
N THR A 26 -2.52 1.77 -13.81
CA THR A 26 -3.63 2.25 -12.98
C THR A 26 -3.33 2.16 -11.50
N LEU A 27 -3.95 3.05 -10.73
CA LEU A 27 -3.87 3.02 -9.27
C LEU A 27 -4.48 1.73 -8.70
N ALA A 28 -5.59 1.24 -9.30
CA ALA A 28 -6.24 0.00 -8.88
C ALA A 28 -5.28 -1.20 -8.94
N GLN A 29 -4.58 -1.40 -10.08
CA GLN A 29 -3.57 -2.46 -10.21
C GLN A 29 -2.43 -2.31 -9.20
N THR A 30 -2.01 -1.07 -8.93
CA THR A 30 -0.96 -0.80 -7.94
C THR A 30 -1.41 -1.18 -6.54
N ILE A 31 -2.65 -0.86 -6.18
CA ILE A 31 -3.27 -1.19 -4.88
C ILE A 31 -3.39 -2.71 -4.73
N ASP A 32 -3.95 -3.40 -5.73
CA ASP A 32 -4.12 -4.85 -5.72
C ASP A 32 -2.79 -5.58 -5.54
N TYR A 33 -1.77 -5.21 -6.34
CA TYR A 33 -0.43 -5.76 -6.21
C TYR A 33 0.22 -5.46 -4.85
N SER A 34 0.09 -4.22 -4.37
CA SER A 34 0.68 -3.80 -3.09
C SER A 34 0.04 -4.51 -1.91
N PHE A 35 -1.25 -4.84 -2.00
CA PHE A 35 -1.98 -5.54 -0.94
C PHE A 35 -1.53 -7.00 -0.85
N LEU A 36 -1.39 -7.65 -2.02
CA LEU A 36 -0.83 -9.01 -2.12
C LEU A 36 0.63 -9.09 -1.65
N SER A 37 1.40 -8.00 -1.72
CA SER A 37 2.81 -7.97 -1.30
C SER A 37 3.00 -7.82 0.23
N ILE A 38 1.93 -7.57 0.98
CA ILE A 38 1.95 -7.47 2.46
C ILE A 38 1.60 -8.81 3.13
N CYS A 39 0.85 -9.68 2.44
CA CYS A 39 0.52 -11.03 2.89
C CYS A 39 1.61 -12.03 2.50
#